data_AF-A0A846TTN4-F1
#
_entry.id   AF-A0A846TTN4-F1
#
_cell.length_a   1.000
_cell.length_b   1.000
_cell.length_c   1.000
_cell.angle_alpha   90.00
_cell.angle_beta   90.00
_cell.angle_gamma   90.00
#
_symmetry.space_group_name_H-M   'P 1'
#
loop_
_entity.id
_entity.type
_entity.pdbx_description
1 polymer ?
#
loop_
_entity_poly.entity_id
_entity_poly.type
_entity_poly.pdbx_seq_one_letter_code
_entity_poly.pdbx_strand_id
1 'polypeptide(L)' 'MGNRLFQEARKAVQLVKTAEPAEQSAAISTAKNALSSAYANTTMAEKEQLRSFQDELNSIESK' A
#
# COMPACT_ATOMS: atom_id res chain seq x y z
N MET A 1 -19.45 -2.04 -4.89
CA MET A 1 -18.74 -3.21 -4.36
C MET A 1 -17.34 -2.75 -3.97
N GLY A 2 -17.10 -2.53 -2.68
CA GLY A 2 -15.80 -2.05 -2.19
C GLY A 2 -14.84 -3.23 -2.10
N ASN A 3 -13.81 -3.25 -2.96
CA ASN A 3 -12.81 -4.30 -2.92
C ASN A 3 -12.05 -4.23 -1.59
N ARG A 4 -12.23 -5.25 -0.74
CA ARG A 4 -11.62 -5.31 0.59
C ARG A 4 -10.10 -5.22 0.52
N LEU A 5 -9.49 -5.84 -0.49
CA LEU A 5 -8.04 -5.81 -0.67
C LEU A 5 -7.55 -4.41 -1.04
N PHE A 6 -8.31 -3.68 -1.86
CA PHE A 6 -8.00 -2.29 -2.18
C PHE A 6 -8.03 -1.40 -0.94
N GLN A 7 -9.06 -1.56 -0.09
CA GLN A 7 -9.18 -0.81 1.16
C GLN A 7 -8.05 -1.15 2.14
N GLU A 8 -7.66 -2.43 2.21
CA GLU A 8 -6.56 -2.90 3.06
C GLU A 8 -5.22 -2.34 2.59
N ALA A 9 -4.94 -2.38 1.29
CA ALA A 9 -3.73 -1.79 0.70
C ALA A 9 -3.64 -0.29 0.99
N ARG A 10 -4.73 0.45 0.80
CA ARG A 10 -4.79 1.89 1.15
C ARG A 10 -4.51 2.13 2.62
N LYS A 11 -5.12 1.34 3.52
CA LYS A 11 -4.91 1.47 4.98
C LYS A 11 -3.46 1.18 5.35
N ALA A 12 -2.85 0.15 4.76
CA ALA A 12 -1.47 -0.21 5.03
C ALA A 12 -0.50 0.91 4.62
N VAL A 13 -0.71 1.55 3.46
CA VAL A 13 0.10 2.68 2.98
C VAL A 13 -0.07 3.91 3.89
N GLN A 14 -1.27 4.16 4.40
CA GLN A 14 -1.51 5.22 5.37
C GLN A 14 -0.79 4.95 6.70
N LEU A 15 -0.78 3.70 7.17
CA LEU A 15 -0.06 3.32 8.38
C LEU A 15 1.43 3.60 8.27
N VAL A 16 2.04 3.39 7.10
CA VAL A 16 3.46 3.70 6.87
C VAL A 16 3.78 5.19 7.05
N LYS A 17 2.83 6.07 6.68
CA LYS A 17 2.99 7.52 6.82
C LYS A 17 2.92 7.98 8.28
N THR A 18 2.23 7.23 9.14
CA THR A 18 2.03 7.55 10.56
C THR A 18 2.88 6.71 11.50
N ALA A 19 3.54 5.66 11.00
CA ALA A 19 4.37 4.77 11.79
C ALA A 19 5.65 5.48 12.27
N GLU A 20 6.11 5.11 13.46
CA GLU A 20 7.41 5.57 13.95
C GLU A 20 8.54 4.99 13.09
N PRO A 21 9.70 5.67 12.99
CA PRO A 21 10.82 5.21 12.15
C PRO A 21 11.27 3.77 12.46
N ALA A 22 11.17 3.35 13.71
CA ALA A 22 11.50 1.99 14.15
C ALA A 22 10.54 0.93 13.60
N GLU A 23 9.27 1.27 13.39
CA GLU A 23 8.22 0.38 12.88
C GLU A 23 7.95 0.57 11.39
N GLN A 24 8.47 1.64 10.80
CA GLN A 24 8.21 2.03 9.42
C GLN A 24 8.62 0.94 8.42
N SER A 25 9.78 0.31 8.61
CA SER A 25 10.25 -0.80 7.76
C SER A 25 9.31 -2.01 7.78
N ALA A 26 8.75 -2.34 8.95
CA ALA A 26 7.77 -3.42 9.09
C ALA A 26 6.44 -3.03 8.41
N ALA A 27 5.97 -1.80 8.64
CA ALA A 27 4.78 -1.27 8.00
C ALA A 27 4.91 -1.23 6.47
N ILE A 28 6.08 -0.87 5.94
CA ILE A 28 6.36 -0.87 4.49
C ILE A 28 6.24 -2.29 3.93
N SER A 29 6.80 -3.28 4.62
CA SER A 29 6.70 -4.68 4.21
C SER A 29 5.24 -5.16 4.18
N THR A 30 4.44 -4.80 5.19
CA THR A 30 3.00 -5.09 5.21
C THR A 30 2.27 -4.39 4.06
N ALA A 31 2.56 -3.12 3.80
CA ALA A 31 1.95 -2.36 2.71
C ALA A 31 2.28 -2.94 1.33
N LYS A 32 3.53 -3.35 1.09
CA LYS A 32 3.94 -4.02 -0.16
C LYS A 32 3.16 -5.31 -0.40
N ASN A 33 2.99 -6.14 0.64
CA ASN A 33 2.21 -7.38 0.53
C ASN A 33 0.74 -7.09 0.22
N ALA A 34 0.12 -6.16 0.96
CA ALA A 34 -1.28 -5.79 0.74
C ALA A 34 -1.51 -5.21 -0.67
N LEU A 35 -0.59 -4.36 -1.16
CA LEU A 35 -0.63 -3.82 -2.52
C LEU A 35 -0.53 -4.93 -3.57
N SER A 36 0.36 -5.91 -3.40
CA SER A 36 0.50 -7.04 -4.31
C SER A 36 -0.77 -7.89 -4.38
N SER A 37 -1.34 -8.23 -3.21
CA SER A 37 -2.61 -8.97 -3.12
C SER A 37 -3.76 -8.19 -3.73
N ALA A 38 -3.86 -6.88 -3.48
CA ALA A 38 -4.87 -6.02 -4.08
C ALA A 38 -4.70 -5.94 -5.60
N TYR A 39 -3.47 -5.80 -6.10
CA TYR A 39 -3.21 -5.69 -7.54
C TYR A 39 -3.63 -6.95 -8.29
N ALA A 40 -3.41 -8.13 -7.71
CA ALA A 40 -3.85 -9.39 -8.32
C ALA A 40 -5.38 -9.55 -8.41
N ASN A 41 -6.13 -8.90 -7.52
CA ASN A 41 -7.57 -9.14 -7.31
C ASN A 41 -8.46 -7.91 -7.55
N THR A 42 -7.96 -6.89 -8.26
CA THR A 42 -8.67 -5.64 -8.56
C THR A 42 -8.84 -5.40 -10.05
N THR A 43 -9.75 -4.48 -10.39
CA THR A 43 -9.99 -4.03 -11.77
C THR A 43 -8.83 -3.16 -12.30
N MET A 44 -8.80 -2.91 -13.62
CA MET A 44 -7.77 -2.04 -14.20
C MET A 44 -7.78 -0.61 -13.64
N ALA A 45 -8.97 -0.04 -13.42
CA ALA A 45 -9.10 1.30 -12.82
C ALA A 45 -8.53 1.35 -11.39
N GLU A 46 -8.77 0.31 -10.58
CA GLU A 46 -8.21 0.20 -9.23
C GLU A 46 -6.70 -0.05 -9.24
N LYS A 47 -6.18 -0.80 -10.22
CA LYS A 47 -4.73 -1.03 -10.40
C LYS A 47 -3.97 0.26 -10.64
N GLU A 48 -4.53 1.21 -11.37
CA GLU A 48 -3.93 2.55 -11.54
C GLU A 48 -3.79 3.28 -10.20
N GLN A 49 -4.83 3.22 -9.36
CA GLN A 49 -4.77 3.79 -8.02
C GLN A 49 -3.77 3.07 -7.11
N LEU A 50 -3.72 1.73 -7.15
CA LEU A 50 -2.74 0.94 -6.39
C LEU A 50 -1.29 1.26 -6.79
N ARG A 51 -1.05 1.52 -8.09
CA ARG A 51 0.27 1.92 -8.57
C ARG A 51 0.73 3.24 -7.97
N SER A 52 -0.18 4.22 -7.90
CA SER A 52 0.11 5.49 -7.22
C SER A 52 0.47 5.28 -5.74
N PHE A 53 -0.22 4.39 -5.02
CA PHE A 53 0.14 4.06 -3.64
C PHE A 53 1.50 3.35 -3.52
N GLN A 54 1.86 2.52 -4.49
CA GLN A 54 3.18 1.88 -4.54
C GLN A 54 4.30 2.91 -4.76
N ASP A 55 4.09 3.90 -5.63
CA ASP A 55 5.04 4.99 -5.85
C ASP A 55 5.21 5.85 -4.59
N GLU A 56 4.11 6.18 -3.89
CA GLU A 56 4.17 6.85 -2.58
C GLU A 56 4.98 6.05 -1.57
N LEU A 57 4.76 4.74 -1.51
CA LEU A 57 5.44 3.86 -0.58
C LEU A 57 6.95 3.78 -0.86
N ASN A 58 7.33 3.66 -2.13
CA ASN A 58 8.73 3.66 -2.55
C ASN A 58 9.42 5.00 -2.23
N SER A 59 8.70 6.12 -2.37
CA SER A 59 9.24 7.43 -2.02
C SER A 59 9.52 7.59 -0.52
N ILE A 60 8.74 6.90 0.34
CA ILE A 60 8.97 6.88 1.79
C ILE A 60 10.13 5.95 2.13
N GLU A 61 10.21 4.77 1.51
CA GLU A 61 11.30 3.81 1.74
C GLU A 61 12.67 4.33 1.29
N SER A 62 12.70 5.11 0.20
CA SER A 62 13.94 5.69 -0.34
C SER A 62 14.42 6.96 0.40
N LYS A 63 13.74 7.35 1.48
CA LYS A 63 14.03 8.57 2.26
C LYS A 63 14.91 8.27 3.46
#